data_AF-A0A973NW75-F1
#
_entry.id   AF-A0A973NW75-F1
#
_cell.length_a   1.000
_cell.length_b   1.000
_cell.length_c   1.000
_cell.angle_alpha   90.00
_cell.angle_beta   90.00
_cell.angle_gamma   90.00
#
_symmetry.space_group_name_H-M   'P 1'
#
loop_
_entity.id
_entity.type
_entity.pdbx_description
1 polymer ?
#
loop_
_entity_poly.entity_id
_entity_poly.type
_entity_poly.pdbx_seq_one_letter_code
_entity_poly.pdbx_strand_id
1 'polypeptide(L)'
;MATIRDFHAHIYYDPAEVGKAQALARTAQERFGVAVGHFHLRPVGPHPRGSCQLTVLPEQFGDFAQWAALNRNGLTIFAHAETGDDLADHTEHVIWFGPSEPLDLSIFG
;
A
#
# COMPACT_ATOMS: atom_id res chain seq x y z
N MET A 1 -13.88 15.80 12.64
CA MET A 1 -13.44 14.42 12.37
C MET A 1 -12.77 14.44 11.02
N ALA A 2 -11.58 13.85 10.88
CA ALA A 2 -10.95 13.71 9.57
C ALA A 2 -11.80 12.77 8.70
N THR A 3 -11.94 13.10 7.42
CA THR A 3 -12.67 12.29 6.45
C THR A 3 -11.64 11.53 5.61
N ILE A 4 -11.76 10.20 5.57
CA ILE A 4 -10.92 9.36 4.72
C ILE A 4 -11.42 9.49 3.29
N ARG A 5 -10.57 9.95 2.37
CA ARG A 5 -10.88 10.09 0.95
C ARG A 5 -10.77 8.74 0.23
N ASP A 6 -9.67 8.05 0.49
CA ASP A 6 -9.38 6.70 0.05
C ASP A 6 -8.26 6.10 0.93
N PHE A 7 -7.80 4.90 0.57
CA PHE A 7 -6.61 4.29 1.13
C PHE A 7 -5.59 4.04 0.02
N HIS A 8 -4.33 4.34 0.31
CA HIS A 8 -3.21 3.88 -0.49
C HIS A 8 -2.61 2.62 0.14
N ALA A 9 -2.54 1.54 -0.63
CA ALA A 9 -1.93 0.28 -0.24
C ALA A 9 -0.70 -0.01 -1.11
N HIS A 10 0.48 0.11 -0.53
CA HIS A 10 1.77 -0.11 -1.16
C HIS A 10 2.20 -1.55 -0.95
N ILE A 11 2.21 -2.33 -2.03
CA ILE A 11 2.83 -3.66 -2.04
C ILE A 11 4.33 -3.45 -2.09
N TYR A 12 5.06 -3.86 -1.05
CA TYR A 12 6.52 -3.81 -1.02
C TYR A 12 7.13 -5.12 -1.51
N TYR A 13 8.17 -5.00 -2.32
CA TYR A 13 8.85 -6.13 -2.93
C TYR A 13 10.29 -5.78 -3.29
N ASP A 14 11.16 -6.79 -3.28
CA ASP A 14 12.51 -6.66 -3.80
C ASP A 14 12.48 -6.83 -5.33
N PRO A 15 13.50 -6.37 -6.08
CA PRO A 15 13.49 -6.47 -7.55
C PRO A 15 13.24 -7.89 -8.08
N ALA A 16 13.73 -8.91 -7.38
CA ALA A 16 13.50 -10.32 -7.74
C ALA A 16 12.04 -10.78 -7.55
N GLU A 17 11.25 -10.05 -6.76
CA GLU A 17 9.86 -10.36 -6.42
C GLU A 17 8.84 -9.59 -7.28
N VAL A 18 9.28 -8.74 -8.22
CA VAL A 18 8.37 -7.88 -9.00
C VAL A 18 7.25 -8.66 -9.70
N GLY A 19 7.54 -9.84 -10.26
CA GLY A 19 6.54 -10.67 -10.91
C GLY A 19 5.44 -11.14 -9.96
N LYS A 20 5.80 -11.40 -8.69
CA LYS A 20 4.87 -11.78 -7.62
C LYS A 20 4.01 -10.59 -7.20
N ALA A 21 4.60 -9.40 -7.10
CA ALA A 21 3.86 -8.17 -6.81
C ALA A 21 2.87 -7.82 -7.95
N GLN A 22 3.30 -7.96 -9.21
CA GLN A 22 2.43 -7.78 -10.38
C GLN A 22 1.24 -8.74 -10.39
N ALA A 23 1.48 -10.01 -10.04
CA ALA A 23 0.42 -11.00 -9.93
C ALA A 23 -0.58 -10.64 -8.81
N LEU A 24 -0.08 -10.20 -7.64
CA LEU A 24 -0.94 -9.78 -6.53
C LEU A 24 -1.77 -8.55 -6.89
N ALA A 25 -1.15 -7.53 -7.48
CA ALA A 25 -1.80 -6.30 -7.91
C ALA A 25 -2.90 -6.56 -8.96
N ARG A 26 -2.62 -7.41 -9.95
CA ARG A 26 -3.61 -7.83 -10.95
C ARG A 26 -4.81 -8.52 -10.31
N THR A 27 -4.59 -9.47 -9.41
CA THR A 27 -5.70 -10.14 -8.69
C THR A 27 -6.51 -9.14 -7.86
N ALA A 28 -5.86 -8.17 -7.22
CA ALA A 28 -6.55 -7.11 -6.48
C ALA A 28 -7.39 -6.24 -7.42
N GLN A 29 -6.83 -5.83 -8.56
CA GLN A 29 -7.53 -5.05 -9.57
C GLN A 29 -8.75 -5.80 -10.14
N GLU A 30 -8.61 -7.07 -10.49
CA GLU A 30 -9.70 -7.89 -11.02
C GLU A 30 -10.83 -8.08 -9.98
N ARG A 31 -10.47 -8.23 -8.71
CA ARG A 31 -11.43 -8.52 -7.63
C ARG A 31 -12.14 -7.27 -7.09
N PHE A 32 -11.42 -6.15 -7.00
CA PHE A 32 -11.89 -4.95 -6.30
C PHE A 32 -12.00 -3.73 -7.21
N GLY A 33 -11.51 -3.77 -8.45
CA GLY A 33 -11.49 -2.62 -9.35
C GLY A 33 -10.52 -1.52 -8.94
N VAL A 34 -9.55 -1.82 -8.07
CA VAL A 34 -8.57 -0.85 -7.57
C VAL A 34 -7.65 -0.36 -8.69
N ALA A 35 -7.29 0.93 -8.64
CA ALA A 35 -6.30 1.48 -9.55
C ALA A 35 -4.90 0.97 -9.16
N VAL A 36 -4.12 0.53 -10.16
CA VAL A 36 -2.76 0.02 -9.97
C VAL A 36 -1.77 1.05 -10.47
N GLY A 37 -0.86 1.47 -9.59
CA GLY A 37 0.20 2.43 -9.89
C GLY A 37 1.39 1.82 -10.63
N HIS A 38 2.47 2.58 -10.69
CA HIS A 38 3.73 2.13 -11.29
C HIS A 38 4.48 1.15 -10.37
N PHE A 39 5.18 0.19 -10.97
CA PHE A 39 6.04 -0.74 -10.25
C PHE A 39 7.45 -0.17 -10.12
N HIS A 40 7.73 0.50 -8.99
CA HIS A 40 9.06 1.01 -8.69
C HIS A 40 9.98 -0.11 -8.19
N LEU A 41 11.11 -0.32 -8.87
CA LEU A 41 12.12 -1.31 -8.47
C LEU A 41 13.14 -0.79 -7.43
N ARG A 42 12.90 0.40 -6.88
CA ARG A 42 13.79 1.10 -5.96
C ARG A 42 12.97 1.95 -4.98
N PRO A 43 13.56 2.39 -3.85
CA PRO A 43 12.93 3.37 -2.96
C PRO A 43 12.50 4.64 -3.72
N VAL A 44 11.31 5.13 -3.40
CA VAL A 44 10.73 6.38 -3.92
C VAL A 44 9.91 7.01 -2.80
N GLY A 45 10.10 8.32 -2.58
CA GLY A 45 9.38 9.05 -1.54
C GLY A 45 9.64 8.43 -0.16
N PRO A 46 8.58 8.14 0.63
CA PRO A 46 8.75 7.62 1.98
C PRO A 46 8.98 6.10 2.03
N HIS A 47 8.90 5.42 0.89
CA HIS A 47 8.93 3.97 0.83
C HIS A 47 10.39 3.46 0.85
N PRO A 48 10.77 2.60 1.81
CA PRO A 48 12.16 2.20 2.05
C PRO A 48 12.71 1.23 0.99
N ARG A 49 11.86 0.69 0.12
CA ARG A 49 12.21 -0.25 -0.96
C ARG A 49 11.23 -0.16 -2.12
N GLY A 50 11.39 -1.03 -3.11
CA GLY A 50 10.52 -1.09 -4.28
C GLY A 50 9.06 -1.31 -3.89
N SER A 51 8.15 -0.60 -4.55
CA SER A 51 6.73 -0.62 -4.22
C SER A 51 5.82 -0.43 -5.43
N CYS A 52 4.56 -0.85 -5.27
CA CYS A 52 3.46 -0.54 -6.18
C CYS A 52 2.27 -0.10 -5.35
N GLN A 53 1.73 1.09 -5.63
CA GLN A 53 0.55 1.61 -4.98
C GLN A 53 -0.72 1.00 -5.59
N LEU A 54 -1.67 0.67 -4.73
CA LEU A 54 -3.07 0.44 -5.07
C LEU A 54 -3.91 1.53 -4.43
N THR A 55 -4.84 2.14 -5.17
CA THR A 55 -5.83 3.07 -4.59
C THR A 55 -7.12 2.31 -4.32
N VAL A 56 -7.51 2.24 -3.05
CA VAL A 56 -8.64 1.47 -2.54
C VAL A 56 -9.68 2.42 -1.97
N LEU A 57 -10.92 2.34 -2.45
CA LEU A 57 -12.00 3.20 -1.93
C LEU A 57 -12.34 2.84 -0.48
N PRO A 58 -12.76 3.80 0.36
CA PRO A 58 -13.02 3.55 1.77
C PRO A 58 -14.02 2.42 2.03
N GLU A 59 -15.10 2.35 1.23
CA GLU A 59 -16.13 1.33 1.33
C GLU A 59 -15.66 -0.07 0.94
N GLN A 60 -14.57 -0.19 0.16
CA GLN A 60 -14.00 -1.46 -0.26
C GLN A 60 -12.84 -1.94 0.64
N PHE A 61 -12.31 -1.05 1.49
CA PHE A 61 -11.10 -1.32 2.25
C PHE A 61 -11.24 -2.52 3.19
N GLY A 62 -12.41 -2.70 3.82
CA GLY A 62 -12.66 -3.85 4.70
C GLY A 62 -12.53 -5.19 3.99
N ASP A 63 -13.04 -5.31 2.77
CA ASP A 63 -12.96 -6.53 1.96
C ASP A 63 -11.54 -6.73 1.41
N PHE A 64 -10.89 -5.64 0.98
CA PHE A 64 -9.49 -5.67 0.56
C PHE A 64 -8.57 -6.12 1.71
N ALA A 65 -8.75 -5.59 2.93
CA ALA A 65 -7.95 -5.91 4.10
C ALA A 65 -8.04 -7.40 4.48
N GLN A 66 -9.26 -7.95 4.50
CA GLN A 66 -9.48 -9.38 4.75
C GLN A 66 -8.80 -10.25 3.69
N TRP A 67 -8.90 -9.86 2.43
CA TRP A 67 -8.23 -10.57 1.35
C TRP A 67 -6.71 -10.47 1.44
N ALA A 68 -6.16 -9.27 1.66
CA ALA A 68 -4.73 -9.01 1.78
C ALA A 68 -4.11 -9.83 2.92
N ALA A 69 -4.79 -9.93 4.06
CA ALA A 69 -4.36 -10.74 5.20
C ALA A 69 -4.08 -12.21 4.84
N LEU A 70 -4.84 -12.76 3.89
CA LEU A 70 -4.74 -14.17 3.47
C LEU A 70 -3.95 -14.37 2.17
N ASN A 71 -3.91 -13.38 1.28
CA ASN A 71 -3.50 -13.55 -0.11
C ASN A 71 -2.21 -12.80 -0.48
N ARG A 72 -1.61 -12.01 0.43
CA ARG A 72 -0.35 -11.27 0.17
C ARG A 72 0.85 -12.16 -0.20
N ASN A 73 0.72 -13.48 -0.08
CA ASN A 73 1.72 -14.46 -0.50
C ASN A 73 3.11 -14.19 0.12
N GLY A 74 3.17 -13.67 1.36
CA GLY A 74 4.42 -13.31 2.03
C GLY A 74 4.99 -11.93 1.70
N LEU A 75 4.43 -11.18 0.74
CA LEU A 75 4.77 -9.76 0.53
C LEU A 75 4.24 -8.90 1.69
N THR A 76 4.95 -7.82 2.01
CA THR A 76 4.47 -6.79 2.95
C THR A 76 3.58 -5.80 2.20
N ILE A 77 2.47 -5.40 2.81
CA ILE A 77 1.63 -4.30 2.30
C ILE A 77 1.55 -3.22 3.38
N PHE A 78 2.02 -2.03 3.04
CA PHE A 78 1.84 -0.81 3.82
C PHE A 78 0.59 -0.10 3.32
N ALA A 79 -0.44 0.00 4.15
CA ALA A 79 -1.64 0.77 3.82
C ALA A 79 -1.77 1.99 4.71
N HIS A 80 -2.27 3.10 4.19
CA HIS A 80 -2.63 4.26 4.97
C HIS A 80 -3.88 4.95 4.43
N ALA A 81 -4.59 5.63 5.32
CA ALA A 81 -5.69 6.49 4.94
C ALA A 81 -5.18 7.77 4.27
N GLU A 82 -5.97 8.32 3.34
CA GLU A 82 -5.72 9.63 2.72
C GLU A 82 -6.67 10.68 3.30
N THR A 83 -6.23 11.38 4.35
CA THR A 83 -6.99 12.42 5.04
C THR A 83 -6.59 13.83 4.62
N GLY A 84 -5.43 13.99 3.98
CA GLY A 84 -4.86 15.27 3.55
C GLY A 84 -3.82 15.84 4.51
N ASP A 85 -3.49 15.12 5.58
CA ASP A 85 -2.32 15.34 6.40
C ASP A 85 -1.30 14.25 6.09
N ASP A 86 -0.45 14.48 5.09
CA ASP A 86 0.42 13.43 4.54
C ASP A 86 1.35 12.82 5.61
N LEU A 87 1.84 13.61 6.57
CA LEU A 87 2.70 13.10 7.63
C LEU A 87 1.92 12.19 8.58
N ALA A 88 0.74 12.62 9.04
CA ALA A 88 -0.11 11.80 9.90
C ALA A 88 -0.61 10.55 9.17
N ASP A 89 -0.94 10.68 7.88
CA ASP A 89 -1.37 9.59 7.02
C ASP A 89 -0.28 8.50 6.96
N HIS A 90 1.00 8.89 6.84
CA HIS A 90 2.11 7.94 6.77
C HIS A 90 2.65 7.46 8.13
N THR A 91 2.16 7.98 9.27
CA THR A 91 2.71 7.64 10.60
C THR A 91 1.66 7.15 11.60
N GLU A 92 0.49 7.77 11.63
CA GLU A 92 -0.56 7.52 12.62
C GLU A 92 -1.75 6.78 12.00
N HIS A 93 -2.09 7.04 10.73
CA HIS A 93 -3.25 6.45 10.05
C HIS A 93 -2.89 5.21 9.21
N VAL A 94 -1.97 4.40 9.73
CA VAL A 94 -1.33 3.30 9.00
C VAL A 94 -1.83 1.91 9.41
N ILE A 95 -1.76 0.98 8.47
CA ILE A 95 -2.05 -0.45 8.65
C ILE A 95 -0.96 -1.25 7.93
N TRP A 96 -0.40 -2.24 8.61
CA TRP A 96 0.60 -3.13 8.03
C TRP A 96 0.06 -4.55 7.91
N PHE A 97 0.09 -5.09 6.68
CA PHE A 97 -0.15 -6.50 6.43
C PHE A 97 1.19 -7.23 6.28
N GLY A 98 1.64 -7.84 7.36
CA GLY A 98 3.00 -8.38 7.49
C GLY A 98 3.84 -7.56 8.47
N PRO A 99 5.18 -7.68 8.42
CA PRO A 99 6.07 -6.86 9.23
C PRO A 99 5.94 -5.37 8.90
N SER A 100 6.05 -4.51 9.90
CA SER A 100 6.23 -3.07 9.68
C SER A 100 7.67 -2.76 9.30
N GLU A 101 7.86 -1.70 8.51
CA GLU A 101 9.16 -1.20 8.09
C GLU A 101 9.26 0.30 8.39
N PRO A 102 10.43 0.82 8.81
CA PRO A 102 10.61 2.26 9.00
C PRO A 102 10.54 2.98 7.64
N LEU A 103 9.73 4.04 7.57
CA LEU A 103 9.61 4.90 6.39
C LEU A 103 10.63 6.04 6.42
N ASP A 104 10.98 6.57 5.25
CA ASP A 104 11.76 7.81 5.13
C ASP A 104 10.83 9.02 5.13
N LEU A 105 10.61 9.59 6.32
CA LEU A 105 9.69 10.71 6.51
C LEU A 105 10.30 12.07 6.14
N SER A 106 11.55 12.12 5.66
CA SER A 106 12.26 13.38 5.37
C SER A 106 11.58 14.24 4.32
N ILE A 107 10.70 13.65 3.49
CA ILE A 107 9.98 14.34 2.43
C ILE A 107 8.77 15.16 2.93
N PHE A 108 8.31 14.92 4.15
CA PHE A 108 7.11 15.57 4.72
C PHE A 108 7.43 16.84 5.53
N GLY A 109 8.70 17.30 5.53
CA GLY A 109 9.19 18.45 6.29
C GLY A 109 9.95 19.46 5.46
#